data_AF-S0IWX8-F1
#
_entry.id   AF-S0IWX8-F1
#
_cell.length_a   1.000
_cell.length_b   1.000
_cell.length_c   1.000
_cell.angle_alpha   90.00
_cell.angle_beta   90.00
_cell.angle_gamma   90.00
#
_symmetry.space_group_name_H-M   'P 1'
#
loop_
_entity.id
_entity.type
_entity.pdbx_description
1 polymer ?
#
loop_
_entity_poly.entity_id
_entity_poly.type
_entity_poly.pdbx_seq_one_letter_code
_entity_poly.pdbx_strand_id
1 'polypeptide(L)'
;MAMQVNGNYEHSRTDYAERVKEKQDAERAEKAKEAEKAAEEKKSGRLSEPQDEYISSEKSGKKPTGLYRVGQDENGNRRIFFDDPKADHADGKDDRSGEGEDGKGPKVSGDSQGKPAEKCVTNTDKVDREIKKLKEKKQQLEQQIQSASGDEAPFGHPSMPGSAPSEARISGNNKENKIRELEKKLAQVENELSRKDNDTYRRQNASVSE
;
A
#
# COMPACT_ATOMS: atom_id res chain seq x y z
N MET A 1 -62.20 44.90 19.19
CA MET A 1 -60.85 44.85 19.79
C MET A 1 -59.87 44.43 18.69
N ALA A 2 -58.89 45.26 18.34
CA ALA A 2 -57.87 44.94 17.34
C ALA A 2 -56.57 44.59 18.06
N MET A 3 -56.04 43.37 17.86
CA MET A 3 -54.75 42.96 18.39
C MET A 3 -53.66 43.36 17.39
N GLN A 4 -52.81 44.29 17.80
CA GLN A 4 -51.61 44.68 17.08
C GLN A 4 -50.49 43.68 17.40
N VAL A 5 -50.07 42.89 16.42
CA VAL A 5 -48.98 41.93 16.55
C VAL A 5 -47.70 42.59 16.07
N ASN A 6 -46.81 42.95 17.01
CA ASN A 6 -45.48 43.44 16.70
C ASN A 6 -44.60 42.26 16.25
N GLY A 7 -44.49 42.07 14.94
CA GLY A 7 -43.72 40.99 14.32
C GLY A 7 -42.22 41.27 14.32
N ASN A 8 -41.48 40.58 15.18
CA ASN A 8 -40.01 40.57 15.19
C ASN A 8 -39.43 39.32 14.48
N TYR A 9 -40.17 38.78 13.50
CA TYR A 9 -39.90 37.46 12.87
C TYR A 9 -38.86 37.53 11.74
N GLU A 10 -38.54 38.71 11.23
CA GLU A 10 -37.61 38.87 10.10
C GLU A 10 -36.12 38.79 10.50
N HIS A 11 -35.77 39.04 11.77
CA HIS A 11 -34.38 39.07 12.23
C HIS A 11 -33.73 37.68 12.37
N SER A 12 -34.52 36.63 12.64
CA SER A 12 -33.97 35.28 12.88
C SER A 12 -33.67 34.50 11.59
N ARG A 13 -34.28 34.88 10.46
CA ARG A 13 -34.04 34.25 9.16
C ARG A 13 -32.73 34.71 8.52
N THR A 14 -32.35 35.97 8.72
CA THR A 14 -31.10 36.54 8.21
C THR A 14 -29.88 35.98 8.94
N ASP A 15 -29.96 35.82 10.27
CA ASP A 15 -28.88 35.26 11.09
C ASP A 15 -28.47 33.84 10.69
N TYR A 16 -29.42 33.01 10.23
CA TYR A 16 -29.12 31.63 9.83
C TYR A 16 -28.42 31.57 8.47
N ALA A 17 -28.87 32.37 7.51
CA ALA A 17 -28.26 32.44 6.18
C ALA A 17 -26.85 33.01 6.24
N GLU A 18 -26.62 34.01 7.10
CA GLU A 18 -25.31 34.63 7.30
C GLU A 18 -24.32 33.65 7.96
N ARG A 19 -24.74 32.95 9.01
CA ARG A 19 -23.90 31.96 9.71
C ARG A 19 -23.53 30.75 8.84
N VAL A 20 -24.36 30.38 7.87
CA VAL A 20 -24.05 29.31 6.90
C VAL A 20 -22.99 29.77 5.90
N LYS A 21 -23.07 31.02 5.43
CA LYS A 21 -22.06 31.59 4.52
C LYS A 21 -20.71 31.76 5.19
N GLU A 22 -20.69 32.30 6.41
CA GLU A 22 -19.45 32.46 7.19
C GLU A 22 -18.73 31.13 7.43
N LYS A 23 -19.48 30.06 7.73
CA LYS A 23 -18.92 28.70 7.87
C LYS A 23 -18.35 28.15 6.57
N GLN A 24 -19.03 28.38 5.45
CA GLN A 24 -18.56 27.93 4.13
C GLN A 24 -17.28 28.65 3.70
N ASP A 25 -17.17 29.95 4.02
CA ASP A 25 -15.99 30.75 3.72
C ASP A 25 -14.81 30.36 4.63
N ALA A 26 -15.07 30.06 5.92
CA ALA A 26 -14.06 29.52 6.83
C ALA A 26 -13.54 28.14 6.38
N GLU A 27 -14.43 27.24 5.97
CA GLU A 27 -14.06 25.91 5.45
C GLU A 27 -13.25 26.03 4.15
N ARG A 28 -13.63 26.94 3.24
CA ARG A 28 -12.84 27.20 2.02
C ARG A 28 -11.47 27.78 2.33
N ALA A 29 -11.36 28.66 3.32
CA ALA A 29 -10.08 29.24 3.72
C ALA A 29 -9.15 28.21 4.39
N GLU A 30 -9.68 27.32 5.24
CA GLU A 30 -8.93 26.19 5.80
C GLU A 30 -8.46 25.24 4.70
N LYS A 31 -9.35 24.87 3.78
CA LYS A 31 -9.04 23.94 2.68
C LYS A 31 -8.02 24.53 1.69
N ALA A 32 -8.04 25.85 1.49
CA ALA A 32 -7.02 26.54 0.70
C ALA A 32 -5.65 26.53 1.38
N LYS A 33 -5.61 26.74 2.71
CA LYS A 33 -4.36 26.65 3.50
C LYS A 33 -3.84 25.22 3.62
N GLU A 34 -4.71 24.22 3.67
CA GLU A 34 -4.35 22.81 3.63
C GLU A 34 -3.78 22.40 2.27
N ALA A 35 -4.38 22.86 1.17
CA ALA A 35 -3.87 22.64 -0.18
C ALA A 35 -2.51 23.34 -0.42
N GLU A 36 -2.28 24.51 0.18
CA GLU A 36 -0.99 25.21 0.13
C GLU A 36 0.08 24.47 0.94
N LYS A 37 -0.24 23.97 2.13
CA LYS A 37 0.67 23.12 2.93
C LYS A 37 0.99 21.78 2.25
N ALA A 38 0.00 21.15 1.60
CA ALA A 38 0.20 19.95 0.79
C ALA A 38 1.04 20.21 -0.48
N ALA A 39 1.04 21.44 -1.00
CA ALA A 39 1.91 21.85 -2.10
C ALA A 39 3.31 22.27 -1.63
N GLU A 40 3.46 22.79 -0.42
CA GLU A 40 4.75 23.15 0.20
C GLU A 40 5.54 21.91 0.64
N GLU A 41 4.87 20.89 1.19
CA GLU A 41 5.48 19.59 1.56
C GLU A 41 6.05 18.83 0.34
N LYS A 42 5.60 19.16 -0.87
CA LYS A 42 6.14 18.58 -2.13
C LYS A 42 7.30 19.34 -2.75
N LYS A 43 7.74 20.47 -2.18
CA LYS A 43 8.82 21.31 -2.75
C LYS A 43 10.18 21.12 -2.10
N SER A 44 10.28 20.39 -0.98
CA SER A 44 11.58 20.11 -0.37
C SER A 44 11.79 18.61 -0.20
N GLY A 45 12.40 17.97 -1.21
CA GLY A 45 13.17 16.74 -0.97
C GLY A 45 12.72 15.46 -1.64
N ARG A 46 11.90 15.48 -2.70
CA ARG A 46 11.78 14.29 -3.56
C ARG A 46 12.92 14.32 -4.58
N LEU A 47 14.11 13.88 -4.17
CA LEU A 47 15.10 13.40 -5.13
C LEU A 47 14.38 12.36 -5.98
N SER A 48 14.15 12.67 -7.25
CA SER A 48 13.51 11.75 -8.19
C SER A 48 14.24 10.43 -8.10
N GLU A 49 13.53 9.36 -7.72
CA GLU A 49 14.06 8.00 -7.84
C GLU A 49 14.62 7.86 -9.26
N PRO A 50 15.79 7.22 -9.46
CA PRO A 50 16.27 6.90 -10.79
C PRO A 50 15.18 6.10 -11.50
N GLN A 51 14.45 6.75 -12.40
CA GLN A 51 13.47 6.08 -13.23
C GLN A 51 14.23 5.57 -14.45
N ASP A 52 14.32 4.26 -14.57
CA ASP A 52 14.80 3.65 -15.80
C ASP A 52 13.88 4.09 -16.93
N GLU A 53 14.43 4.84 -17.88
CA GLU A 53 13.68 5.27 -19.04
C GLU A 53 13.30 4.04 -19.88
N TYR A 54 11.99 3.83 -20.05
CA TYR A 54 11.50 2.80 -20.94
C TYR A 54 11.77 3.22 -22.40
N ILE A 55 12.73 2.55 -23.04
CA ILE A 55 12.99 2.70 -24.46
C ILE A 55 12.06 1.74 -25.21
N SER A 56 11.03 2.27 -25.87
CA SER A 56 10.16 1.46 -26.72
C SER A 56 10.93 0.92 -27.93
N SER A 57 10.70 -0.35 -28.27
CA SER A 57 11.36 -1.04 -29.39
C SER A 57 11.16 -0.33 -30.73
N GLU A 58 10.07 0.42 -30.89
CA GLU A 58 9.75 1.23 -32.08
C GLU A 58 10.79 2.33 -32.36
N LYS A 59 11.35 2.96 -31.31
CA LYS A 59 12.37 4.01 -31.46
C LYS A 59 13.75 3.47 -31.83
N SER A 60 13.99 2.17 -31.66
CA SER A 60 15.32 1.58 -31.84
C SER A 60 15.62 1.18 -33.29
N GLY A 61 14.62 1.13 -34.18
CA GLY A 61 14.75 0.73 -35.60
C GLY A 61 15.26 -0.70 -35.84
N LYS A 62 15.77 -1.35 -34.79
CA LYS A 62 16.32 -2.69 -34.75
C LYS A 62 15.24 -3.58 -34.15
N LYS A 63 14.68 -4.51 -34.94
CA LYS A 63 13.87 -5.58 -34.36
C LYS A 63 14.79 -6.34 -33.41
N PRO A 64 14.50 -6.43 -32.10
CA PRO A 64 15.21 -7.37 -31.26
C PRO A 64 14.91 -8.73 -31.86
N THR A 65 15.91 -9.36 -32.49
CA THR A 65 15.83 -10.77 -32.88
C THR A 65 15.85 -11.52 -31.57
N GLY A 66 14.67 -11.61 -30.96
CA GLY A 66 14.46 -12.47 -29.82
C GLY A 66 14.94 -13.86 -30.23
N LEU A 67 15.39 -14.63 -29.24
CA LEU A 67 15.83 -16.00 -29.39
C LEU A 67 14.78 -16.90 -30.11
N TYR A 68 13.55 -16.41 -30.27
CA TYR A 68 12.47 -17.06 -31.00
C TYR A 68 11.80 -16.12 -32.01
N ARG A 69 11.50 -16.64 -33.21
CA ARG A 69 10.65 -15.98 -34.22
C ARG A 69 9.40 -16.82 -34.51
N VAL A 70 8.27 -16.18 -34.74
CA VAL A 70 7.04 -16.86 -35.17
C VAL A 70 6.98 -16.87 -36.69
N GLY A 71 6.86 -18.05 -37.30
CA GLY A 71 6.72 -18.24 -38.74
C GLY A 71 5.67 -19.29 -39.09
N GLN A 72 5.63 -19.67 -40.36
CA GLN A 72 4.82 -20.81 -40.84
C GLN A 72 5.76 -21.95 -41.24
N ASP A 73 5.34 -23.19 -41.02
CA ASP A 73 6.01 -24.37 -41.53
C ASP A 73 5.60 -24.67 -42.98
N GLU A 74 6.20 -25.71 -43.58
CA GLU A 74 5.94 -26.13 -44.97
C GLU A 74 4.48 -26.50 -45.24
N ASN A 75 3.71 -26.76 -44.19
CA ASN A 75 2.28 -27.09 -44.26
C ASN A 75 1.39 -25.87 -43.99
N GLY A 76 1.98 -24.67 -43.86
CA GLY A 76 1.28 -23.43 -43.55
C GLY A 76 0.87 -23.28 -42.08
N ASN A 77 1.28 -24.18 -41.20
CA ASN A 77 0.93 -24.12 -39.78
C ASN A 77 1.86 -23.17 -39.03
N ARG A 78 1.30 -22.40 -38.09
CA ARG A 78 2.08 -21.46 -37.28
C ARG A 78 3.08 -22.22 -36.40
N ARG A 79 4.37 -21.98 -36.58
CA ARG A 79 5.46 -22.60 -35.82
C ARG A 79 6.40 -21.55 -35.24
N ILE A 80 6.90 -21.79 -34.03
CA ILE A 80 7.93 -20.95 -33.40
C ILE A 80 9.29 -21.54 -33.78
N PHE A 81 10.16 -20.71 -34.36
CA PHE A 81 11.53 -21.05 -34.70
C PHE A 81 12.47 -20.44 -33.67
N PHE A 82 13.54 -21.16 -33.36
CA PHE A 82 14.59 -20.73 -32.44
C PHE A 82 15.74 -20.14 -33.26
N ASP A 83 16.09 -18.90 -32.95
CA ASP A 83 17.13 -18.13 -33.63
C ASP A 83 18.35 -18.11 -32.71
N ASP A 84 19.12 -19.18 -32.79
CA ASP A 84 20.25 -19.44 -31.91
C ASP A 84 21.41 -18.46 -32.23
N PRO A 85 21.74 -17.49 -31.35
CA PRO A 85 22.68 -16.39 -31.67
C PRO A 85 24.14 -16.84 -31.80
N LYS A 86 24.41 -18.13 -31.65
CA LYS A 86 25.73 -18.75 -31.82
C LYS A 86 25.92 -19.39 -33.20
N ALA A 87 24.86 -19.48 -34.01
CA ALA A 87 24.91 -20.11 -35.33
C ALA A 87 25.42 -19.17 -36.43
N ASP A 88 25.39 -17.84 -36.22
CA ASP A 88 25.78 -16.82 -37.21
C ASP A 88 27.31 -16.67 -37.42
N HIS A 89 28.11 -17.62 -36.93
CA HIS A 89 29.55 -17.71 -37.24
C HIS A 89 29.90 -18.91 -38.14
N ALA A 90 28.92 -19.65 -38.65
CA ALA A 90 29.14 -20.62 -39.72
C ALA A 90 28.77 -19.96 -41.07
N ASP A 91 29.82 -19.42 -41.69
CA ASP A 91 30.03 -19.01 -43.08
C ASP A 91 28.89 -19.05 -44.12
N GLY A 92 28.92 -18.03 -44.98
CA GLY A 92 29.06 -18.18 -46.43
C GLY A 92 28.32 -19.32 -47.12
N LYS A 93 27.38 -18.94 -48.00
CA LYS A 93 26.90 -19.63 -49.20
C LYS A 93 27.24 -21.12 -49.34
N ASP A 94 26.23 -21.95 -49.55
CA ASP A 94 26.08 -22.58 -50.87
C ASP A 94 24.75 -23.33 -51.00
N ASP A 95 24.14 -23.14 -52.17
CA ASP A 95 23.17 -24.05 -52.76
C ASP A 95 23.74 -25.48 -52.76
N ARG A 96 23.06 -26.44 -52.13
CA ARG A 96 22.98 -27.85 -52.59
C ARG A 96 22.11 -28.72 -51.67
N SER A 97 20.95 -29.07 -52.23
CA SER A 97 20.41 -30.43 -52.33
C SER A 97 21.12 -31.53 -51.52
N GLY A 98 20.34 -32.25 -50.71
CA GLY A 98 20.68 -33.56 -50.18
C GLY A 98 19.52 -34.16 -49.40
N GLU A 99 18.65 -34.90 -50.09
CA GLU A 99 17.74 -35.86 -49.47
C GLU A 99 18.53 -36.89 -48.64
N GLY A 100 17.97 -37.31 -47.52
CA GLY A 100 18.54 -38.33 -46.66
C GLY A 100 17.61 -38.63 -45.50
N GLU A 101 16.67 -39.55 -45.75
CA GLU A 101 15.95 -40.29 -44.73
C GLU A 101 16.94 -40.83 -43.68
N ASP A 102 16.65 -40.65 -42.40
CA ASP A 102 16.74 -41.71 -41.39
C ASP A 102 16.45 -41.16 -40.00
N GLY A 103 15.40 -41.72 -39.39
CA GLY A 103 15.03 -41.45 -38.02
C GLY A 103 16.11 -41.92 -37.05
N LYS A 104 16.89 -40.97 -36.53
CA LYS A 104 17.55 -41.09 -35.22
C LYS A 104 17.62 -39.72 -34.58
N GLY A 105 16.65 -39.44 -33.70
CA GLY A 105 16.80 -38.37 -32.73
C GLY A 105 18.11 -38.60 -31.95
N PRO A 106 18.98 -37.58 -31.79
CA PRO A 106 20.14 -37.73 -30.94
C PRO A 106 19.66 -37.85 -29.49
N LYS A 107 19.74 -39.06 -28.94
CA LYS A 107 19.89 -39.25 -27.49
C LYS A 107 21.25 -38.66 -27.11
N VAL A 108 21.30 -37.33 -26.92
CA VAL A 108 22.36 -36.71 -26.13
C VAL A 108 22.00 -36.97 -24.68
N SER A 109 22.68 -37.95 -24.11
CA SER A 109 22.80 -38.20 -22.69
C SER A 109 23.37 -36.95 -22.01
N GLY A 110 22.48 -36.08 -21.55
CA GLY A 110 22.82 -34.96 -20.70
C GLY A 110 22.91 -35.42 -19.24
N ASP A 111 23.95 -36.18 -18.89
CA ASP A 111 24.46 -36.25 -17.51
C ASP A 111 25.07 -34.89 -17.15
N SER A 112 24.25 -33.85 -17.17
CA SER A 112 24.54 -32.63 -16.44
C SER A 112 24.12 -32.96 -15.01
N GLN A 113 25.07 -33.52 -14.25
CA GLN A 113 25.09 -33.33 -12.81
C GLN A 113 25.15 -31.82 -12.56
N GLY A 114 23.99 -31.18 -12.67
CA GLY A 114 23.78 -29.82 -12.22
C GLY A 114 24.16 -29.81 -10.77
N LYS A 115 25.11 -28.94 -10.42
CA LYS A 115 25.44 -28.60 -9.04
C LYS A 115 24.14 -28.58 -8.22
N PRO A 116 24.10 -29.20 -7.02
CA PRO A 116 22.87 -29.17 -6.22
C PRO A 116 22.46 -27.72 -6.08
N ALA A 117 21.25 -27.39 -6.52
CA ALA A 117 20.72 -26.05 -6.38
C ALA A 117 20.81 -25.69 -4.89
N GLU A 118 21.70 -24.77 -4.56
CA GLU A 118 21.90 -24.29 -3.19
C GLU A 118 20.57 -23.69 -2.74
N LYS A 119 19.83 -24.46 -1.93
CA LYS A 119 18.57 -24.02 -1.35
C LYS A 119 18.93 -23.10 -0.20
N CYS A 120 19.07 -21.80 -0.47
CA CYS A 120 19.11 -20.80 0.58
C CYS A 120 17.75 -20.78 1.30
N VAL A 121 17.65 -21.46 2.45
CA VAL A 121 16.48 -21.39 3.33
C VAL A 121 16.75 -20.28 4.34
N THR A 122 16.10 -19.14 4.14
CA THR A 122 16.12 -18.02 5.09
C THR A 122 15.11 -18.27 6.22
N ASN A 123 15.59 -18.33 7.46
CA ASN A 123 14.73 -18.41 8.64
C ASN A 123 14.30 -17.01 9.12
N THR A 124 12.99 -16.76 9.20
CA THR A 124 12.39 -15.50 9.69
C THR A 124 11.64 -15.65 11.02
N ASP A 125 11.73 -16.81 11.69
CA ASP A 125 10.89 -17.16 12.85
C ASP A 125 10.98 -16.15 14.01
N LYS A 126 12.17 -15.57 14.21
CA LYS A 126 12.40 -14.60 15.29
C LYS A 126 11.59 -13.33 15.07
N VAL A 127 11.61 -12.81 13.84
CA VAL A 127 10.90 -11.59 13.45
C VAL A 127 9.40 -11.82 13.51
N ASP A 128 8.93 -12.98 13.02
CA ASP A 128 7.51 -13.32 13.01
C ASP A 128 6.94 -13.47 14.43
N ARG A 129 7.72 -14.05 15.36
CA ARG A 129 7.35 -14.14 16.78
C ARG A 129 7.23 -12.76 17.42
N GLU A 130 8.12 -11.83 17.08
CA GLU A 130 8.09 -10.46 17.60
C GLU A 130 6.87 -9.69 17.08
N ILE A 131 6.65 -9.71 15.76
CA ILE A 131 5.49 -9.09 15.10
C ILE A 131 4.19 -9.63 15.71
N LYS A 132 4.10 -10.95 15.95
CA LYS A 132 2.93 -11.56 16.59
C LYS A 132 2.69 -10.99 18.00
N LYS A 133 3.73 -10.86 18.82
CA LYS A 133 3.62 -10.27 20.17
C LYS A 133 3.22 -8.79 20.12
N LEU A 134 3.73 -8.03 19.16
CA LEU A 134 3.36 -6.62 18.98
C LEU A 134 1.89 -6.47 18.56
N LYS A 135 1.40 -7.33 17.65
CA LYS A 135 -0.02 -7.36 17.24
C LYS A 135 -0.95 -7.68 18.41
N GLU A 136 -0.59 -8.67 19.22
CA GLU A 136 -1.37 -9.04 20.42
C GLU A 136 -1.42 -7.88 21.44
N LYS A 137 -0.27 -7.25 21.72
CA LYS A 137 -0.21 -6.09 22.62
C LYS A 137 -1.04 -4.91 22.11
N LYS A 138 -1.00 -4.62 20.80
CA LYS A 138 -1.84 -3.60 20.18
C LYS A 138 -3.32 -3.87 20.49
N GLN A 139 -3.77 -5.09 20.21
CA GLN A 139 -5.16 -5.50 20.43
C GLN A 139 -5.58 -5.40 21.91
N GLN A 140 -4.69 -5.80 22.84
CA GLN A 140 -4.95 -5.67 24.28
C GLN A 140 -5.09 -4.22 24.73
N LEU A 141 -4.23 -3.32 24.24
CA LEU A 141 -4.29 -1.89 24.56
C LEU A 141 -5.56 -1.24 24.00
N GLU A 142 -5.94 -1.59 22.78
CA GLU A 142 -7.16 -1.12 22.14
C GLU A 142 -8.41 -1.52 22.96
N GLN A 143 -8.50 -2.78 23.40
CA GLN A 143 -9.59 -3.23 24.28
C GLN A 143 -9.59 -2.53 25.63
N GLN A 144 -8.42 -2.27 26.23
CA GLN A 144 -8.33 -1.53 27.48
C GLN A 144 -8.80 -0.09 27.32
N ILE A 145 -8.47 0.56 26.21
CA ILE A 145 -8.95 1.90 25.88
C ILE A 145 -10.46 1.88 25.68
N GLN A 146 -11.02 0.95 24.90
CA GLN A 146 -12.47 0.82 24.71
C GLN A 146 -13.22 0.58 26.02
N SER A 147 -12.68 -0.28 26.89
CA SER A 147 -13.28 -0.59 28.20
C SER A 147 -13.18 0.59 29.17
N ALA A 148 -12.08 1.34 29.15
CA ALA A 148 -11.88 2.51 30.00
C ALA A 148 -12.62 3.74 29.49
N SER A 149 -12.77 3.86 28.17
CA SER A 149 -13.48 4.95 27.48
C SER A 149 -14.98 4.85 27.67
N GLY A 150 -15.52 3.66 28.01
CA GLY A 150 -16.91 3.49 28.45
C GLY A 150 -17.89 4.26 27.59
N ASP A 151 -17.91 3.95 26.29
CA ASP A 151 -18.76 4.64 25.32
C ASP A 151 -20.22 4.21 25.55
N GLU A 152 -20.87 4.83 26.54
CA GLU A 152 -22.33 4.83 26.65
C GLU A 152 -22.88 5.73 25.55
N ALA A 153 -22.99 5.17 24.35
CA ALA A 153 -23.95 5.62 23.35
C ALA A 153 -25.05 4.56 23.19
N PRO A 154 -25.96 4.36 24.17
CA PRO A 154 -27.29 3.92 23.79
C PRO A 154 -27.95 5.11 23.10
N PHE A 155 -28.25 4.94 21.82
CA PHE A 155 -29.18 5.80 21.09
C PHE A 155 -30.51 5.88 21.88
N GLY A 156 -30.63 6.89 22.72
CA GLY A 156 -31.79 7.16 23.57
C GLY A 156 -32.01 8.66 23.60
N HIS A 157 -33.11 9.08 23.00
CA HIS A 157 -33.54 10.47 22.81
C HIS A 157 -33.32 11.37 24.04
N PRO A 158 -32.89 12.64 23.88
CA PRO A 158 -32.73 13.55 25.01
C PRO A 158 -34.11 13.93 25.55
N SER A 159 -34.45 13.45 26.75
CA SER A 159 -35.60 13.93 27.51
C SER A 159 -35.15 14.58 28.82
N MET A 160 -35.20 15.91 28.79
CA MET A 160 -35.24 16.90 29.87
C MET A 160 -34.02 17.09 30.80
N PRO A 161 -33.52 18.35 30.94
CA PRO A 161 -32.48 18.71 31.89
C PRO A 161 -33.11 19.05 33.25
N GLY A 162 -32.96 18.16 34.22
CA GLY A 162 -33.33 18.41 35.62
C GLY A 162 -32.21 17.95 36.54
N SER A 163 -31.40 18.92 37.00
CA SER A 163 -30.48 18.84 38.16
C SER A 163 -29.51 17.65 38.21
N ALA A 164 -28.24 17.89 37.84
CA ALA A 164 -27.13 17.01 38.23
C ALA A 164 -26.13 17.76 39.14
N PRO A 165 -25.73 17.16 40.28
CA PRO A 165 -24.74 17.71 41.21
C PRO A 165 -23.32 17.60 40.65
N SER A 166 -22.49 18.58 40.98
CA SER A 166 -21.13 18.81 40.48
C SER A 166 -20.03 17.86 41.00
N GLU A 167 -20.37 16.73 41.62
CA GLU A 167 -19.41 15.92 42.39
C GLU A 167 -18.69 14.81 41.59
N ALA A 168 -19.05 14.56 40.32
CA ALA A 168 -18.41 13.52 39.51
C ALA A 168 -17.06 13.93 38.87
N ARG A 169 -16.65 15.21 38.95
CA ARG A 169 -15.53 15.76 38.15
C ARG A 169 -14.13 15.31 38.58
N ILE A 170 -13.94 14.86 39.82
CA ILE A 170 -12.59 14.55 40.35
C ILE A 170 -12.16 13.12 39.98
N SER A 171 -13.10 12.18 39.82
CA SER A 171 -12.83 10.79 39.43
C SER A 171 -12.55 10.62 37.92
N GLY A 172 -13.09 11.52 37.08
CA GLY A 172 -12.87 11.52 35.63
C GLY A 172 -11.42 11.78 35.23
N ASN A 173 -10.78 12.78 35.86
CA ASN A 173 -9.41 13.19 35.52
C ASN A 173 -8.38 12.05 35.60
N ASN A 174 -8.51 11.13 36.57
CA ASN A 174 -7.60 9.99 36.69
C ASN A 174 -7.82 8.92 35.62
N LYS A 175 -9.07 8.71 35.19
CA LYS A 175 -9.40 7.77 34.12
C LYS A 175 -8.95 8.32 32.77
N GLU A 176 -9.17 9.60 32.53
CA GLU A 176 -8.72 10.32 31.32
C GLU A 176 -7.20 10.31 31.19
N ASN A 177 -6.46 10.57 32.28
CA ASN A 177 -5.01 10.47 32.28
C ASN A 177 -4.52 9.06 31.94
N LYS A 178 -5.21 8.02 32.43
CA LYS A 178 -4.87 6.62 32.14
C LYS A 178 -5.19 6.24 30.69
N ILE A 179 -6.30 6.73 30.14
CA ILE A 179 -6.64 6.56 28.72
C ILE A 179 -5.57 7.20 27.83
N ARG A 180 -5.18 8.45 28.09
CA ARG A 180 -4.11 9.14 27.35
C ARG A 180 -2.78 8.39 27.42
N GLU A 181 -2.44 7.81 28.58
CA GLU A 181 -1.24 7.00 28.73
C GLU A 181 -1.31 5.70 27.92
N LEU A 182 -2.47 5.02 27.90
CA LEU A 182 -2.71 3.82 27.10
C LEU A 182 -2.66 4.12 25.60
N GLU A 183 -3.26 5.22 25.15
CA GLU A 183 -3.22 5.69 23.77
C GLU A 183 -1.78 6.00 23.33
N LYS A 184 -0.98 6.64 24.19
CA LYS A 184 0.43 6.89 23.91
C LYS A 184 1.22 5.58 23.75
N LYS A 185 0.94 4.57 24.60
CA LYS A 185 1.54 3.23 24.48
C LYS A 185 1.08 2.52 23.20
N LEU A 186 -0.18 2.65 22.82
CA LEU A 186 -0.73 2.10 21.57
C LEU A 186 0.00 2.69 20.37
N ALA A 187 0.11 4.03 20.30
CA ALA A 187 0.80 4.73 19.23
C ALA A 187 2.29 4.35 19.12
N GLN A 188 2.95 4.09 20.25
CA GLN A 188 4.32 3.59 20.26
C GLN A 188 4.41 2.18 19.64
N VAL A 189 3.53 1.27 20.06
CA VAL A 189 3.48 -0.11 19.54
C VAL A 189 3.14 -0.12 18.05
N GLU A 190 2.22 0.72 17.60
CA GLU A 190 1.84 0.84 16.19
C GLU A 190 3.00 1.33 15.33
N ASN A 191 3.72 2.35 15.77
CA ASN A 191 4.92 2.84 15.07
C ASN A 191 6.01 1.75 14.97
N GLU A 192 6.22 0.99 16.04
CA GLU A 192 7.18 -0.11 16.03
C GLU A 192 6.74 -1.23 15.10
N LEU A 193 5.46 -1.62 15.17
CA LEU A 193 4.88 -2.64 14.31
C LEU A 193 4.94 -2.24 12.84
N SER A 194 4.64 -0.98 12.50
CA SER A 194 4.73 -0.47 11.12
C SER A 194 6.15 -0.58 10.56
N ARG A 195 7.17 -0.35 11.38
CA ARG A 195 8.58 -0.47 10.97
C ARG A 195 9.01 -1.92 10.77
N LYS A 196 8.50 -2.84 11.60
CA LYS A 196 8.94 -4.24 11.64
C LYS A 196 8.09 -5.18 10.78
N ASP A 197 6.80 -4.88 10.59
CA ASP A 197 5.85 -5.68 9.81
C ASP A 197 5.93 -5.40 8.30
N ASN A 198 7.16 -5.28 7.77
CA ASN A 198 7.43 -5.10 6.34
C ASN A 198 8.30 -6.25 5.81
N ASP A 199 8.04 -6.68 4.57
CA ASP A 199 8.80 -7.77 3.93
C ASP A 199 10.31 -7.47 3.88
N THR A 200 10.68 -6.21 3.66
CA THR A 200 12.07 -5.75 3.66
C THR A 200 12.74 -5.97 5.01
N TYR A 201 12.05 -5.62 6.11
CA TYR A 201 12.57 -5.81 7.45
C TYR A 201 12.72 -7.30 7.79
N ARG A 202 11.75 -8.13 7.38
CA ARG A 202 11.81 -9.59 7.56
C ARG A 202 13.00 -10.20 6.82
N ARG A 203 13.25 -9.80 5.57
CA ARG A 203 14.40 -10.27 4.78
C ARG A 203 15.73 -9.81 5.36
N GLN A 204 15.84 -8.55 5.80
CA GLN A 204 17.06 -8.00 6.38
C GLN A 204 17.44 -8.66 7.72
N ASN A 205 16.45 -9.11 8.48
CA ASN A 205 16.64 -9.78 9.77
C ASN A 205 16.47 -11.31 9.68
N ALA A 206 16.36 -11.85 8.47
CA ALA A 206 16.33 -13.29 8.26
C ALA A 206 17.73 -13.87 8.45
N SER A 207 17.84 -14.96 9.20
CA SER A 207 19.11 -15.71 9.26
C SER A 207 19.17 -16.69 8.11
N VAL A 208 20.22 -16.60 7.29
CA VAL A 208 20.51 -17.60 6.25
C VAL A 208 21.15 -18.80 6.95
N SER A 209 20.57 -19.97 6.75
CA SER A 209 21.16 -21.26 7.12
C SER A 209 21.57 -21.93 5.82
N GLU A 210 22.87 -22.23 5.69
CA GLU A 210 23.46 -23.06 4.61
C GLU A 210 23.28 -24.56 4.90
#